data_AF-Q4KI28-F1
#
_entry.id   AF-Q4KI28-F1
#
_cell.length_a   1.000
_cell.length_b   1.000
_cell.length_c   1.000
_cell.angle_alpha   90.00
_cell.angle_beta   90.00
_cell.angle_gamma   90.00
#
_symmetry.space_group_name_H-M   'P 1'
#
loop_
_entity.id
_entity.type
_entity.pdbx_description
1 polymer ?
#
loop_
_entity_poly.entity_id
_entity_poly.type
_entity_poly.pdbx_seq_one_letter_code
_entity_poly.pdbx_strand_id
1 'polypeptide(L)'
;MRRGRIQASGITPPWRIRRAGGPNSGSHGYRIRFLFRRLQGLGRRAMTAPDMAPPLTGCSIRQLQLYAAACLAVYCERKGIAHPSIDELIKHLEGYPPKGDLLAWERAGALLALNGRGDDWPQELVALIAPEEVEAFSCIVDSAVEVGMVDLYGGSTEMPLAFLGKITSLLHRNAIELPDPPGATALQPATTQVPLLPSQA
;
A
#
# COMPACT_ATOMS: atom_id res chain seq x y z
N MET A 1 55.88 -4.05 60.65
CA MET A 1 56.44 -3.30 59.50
C MET A 1 55.43 -3.33 58.37
N ARG A 2 55.00 -2.15 57.89
CA ARG A 2 53.96 -1.95 56.86
C ARG A 2 54.60 -1.87 55.48
N ARG A 3 54.10 -2.64 54.50
CA ARG A 3 54.13 -2.41 53.03
C ARG A 3 53.00 -3.26 52.46
N GLY A 4 52.16 -2.85 51.52
CA GLY A 4 51.98 -1.64 50.75
C GLY A 4 50.82 -1.96 49.81
N ARG A 5 49.71 -1.23 49.94
CA ARG A 5 48.47 -1.42 49.18
C ARG A 5 48.72 -0.86 47.77
N ILE A 6 48.71 -1.69 46.73
CA ILE A 6 48.76 -1.23 45.33
C ILE A 6 47.34 -1.21 44.78
N GLN A 7 46.91 -0.01 44.38
CA GLN A 7 45.75 0.24 43.54
C GLN A 7 46.04 -0.23 42.10
N ALA A 8 45.07 -0.87 41.47
CA ALA A 8 44.97 -0.93 40.02
C ALA A 8 43.57 -0.51 39.62
N SER A 9 43.49 0.77 39.22
CA SER A 9 42.59 1.37 38.23
C SER A 9 41.42 0.52 37.73
N GLY A 10 40.22 0.90 38.17
CA GLY A 10 38.97 0.54 37.51
C GLY A 10 38.87 1.23 36.15
N ILE A 11 38.83 0.42 35.10
CA ILE A 11 38.36 0.82 33.77
C ILE A 11 36.96 0.21 33.64
N THR A 12 35.94 1.00 33.99
CA THR A 12 34.55 0.70 33.67
C THR A 12 34.26 1.09 32.22
N PRO A 13 33.68 0.20 31.40
CA PRO A 13 33.36 0.49 30.00
C PRO A 13 32.27 1.56 29.86
N PRO A 14 32.30 2.37 28.78
CA PRO A 14 31.51 3.58 28.65
C PRO A 14 30.09 3.25 28.15
N TRP A 15 29.22 2.81 29.05
CA TRP A 15 27.77 2.93 28.84
C TRP A 15 27.04 2.84 30.18
N ARG A 16 27.00 3.96 30.91
CA ARG A 16 26.03 4.35 31.98
C ARG A 16 26.64 5.54 32.74
N ILE A 17 26.02 6.66 33.10
CA ILE A 17 24.69 7.28 33.02
C ILE A 17 24.95 8.77 33.32
N ARG A 18 24.25 9.71 32.68
CA ARG A 18 23.63 10.83 33.41
C ARG A 18 22.43 11.40 32.66
N ARG A 19 21.26 11.10 33.23
CA ARG A 19 20.03 11.86 33.03
C ARG A 19 20.16 13.22 33.72
N ALA A 20 19.82 14.26 32.99
CA ALA A 20 19.05 15.43 33.45
C ALA A 20 18.14 15.74 32.24
N GLY A 21 16.81 15.77 32.28
CA GLY A 21 15.92 16.21 33.34
C GLY A 21 15.21 17.47 32.86
N GLY A 22 14.17 17.33 32.03
CA GLY A 22 13.28 18.41 31.59
C GLY A 22 12.12 17.87 30.71
N PRO A 23 10.83 18.13 31.00
CA PRO A 23 9.70 17.31 30.55
C PRO A 23 8.77 17.98 29.51
N ASN A 24 7.79 17.18 29.03
CA ASN A 24 6.67 17.47 28.10
C ASN A 24 7.03 17.51 26.61
N SER A 25 6.33 16.87 25.69
CA SER A 25 5.05 16.13 25.74
C SER A 25 4.77 15.58 24.35
N GLY A 26 4.34 14.32 24.28
CA GLY A 26 3.42 13.86 23.23
C GLY A 26 4.03 13.41 21.90
N SER A 27 3.85 12.12 21.64
CA SER A 27 3.29 11.61 20.38
C SER A 27 4.21 10.96 19.33
N HIS A 28 3.68 9.83 18.86
CA HIS A 28 3.92 9.18 17.56
C HIS A 28 5.15 8.28 17.40
N GLY A 29 5.38 7.43 18.40
CA GLY A 29 5.93 6.09 18.14
C GLY A 29 4.81 5.15 17.68
N TYR A 30 4.35 5.26 16.42
CA TYR A 30 3.41 4.29 15.85
C TYR A 30 4.16 3.01 15.47
N ARG A 31 4.42 2.19 16.48
CA ARG A 31 4.33 0.73 16.49
C ARG A 31 4.40 0.04 15.12
N ILE A 32 5.63 -0.08 14.61
CA ILE A 32 6.07 -1.11 13.66
C ILE A 32 5.89 -2.49 14.31
N ARG A 33 4.66 -3.04 14.34
CA ARG A 33 4.33 -4.43 14.78
C ARG A 33 2.99 -4.96 14.25
N PHE A 34 2.46 -4.49 13.13
CA PHE A 34 1.11 -4.92 12.69
C PHE A 34 1.01 -5.91 11.53
N LEU A 35 2.09 -6.22 10.82
CA LEU A 35 1.97 -7.00 9.58
C LEU A 35 2.11 -8.54 9.68
N PHE A 36 2.34 -9.13 10.86
CA PHE A 36 2.45 -10.61 10.97
C PHE A 36 1.37 -11.31 11.83
N ARG A 37 0.39 -10.58 12.40
CA ARG A 37 -0.61 -11.16 13.33
C ARG A 37 -2.08 -10.99 12.92
N ARG A 38 -2.39 -10.99 11.63
CA ARG A 38 -3.79 -10.92 11.14
C ARG A 38 -4.13 -11.92 10.04
N LEU A 39 -3.43 -13.05 9.98
CA LEU A 39 -3.73 -14.18 9.08
C LEU A 39 -4.59 -15.30 9.71
N GLN A 40 -5.15 -15.11 10.92
CA GLN A 40 -6.01 -16.12 11.55
C GLN A 40 -7.22 -15.48 12.25
N GLY A 41 -8.21 -15.02 11.49
CA GLY A 41 -9.41 -14.48 12.12
C GLY A 41 -10.47 -13.89 11.21
N LEU A 42 -10.83 -14.55 10.11
CA LEU A 42 -12.11 -14.28 9.44
C LEU A 42 -12.81 -15.61 9.19
N GLY A 43 -13.58 -16.02 10.20
CA GLY A 43 -14.57 -17.07 10.07
C GLY A 43 -15.61 -16.70 9.01
N ARG A 44 -16.08 -17.74 8.31
CA ARG A 44 -17.15 -17.69 7.32
C ARG A 44 -18.34 -16.87 7.84
N ARG A 45 -18.62 -15.75 7.20
CA ARG A 45 -19.96 -15.14 7.20
C ARG A 45 -20.39 -15.06 5.75
N ALA A 46 -21.47 -15.74 5.42
CA ALA A 46 -22.09 -15.69 4.10
C ALA A 46 -22.52 -14.25 3.81
N MET A 47 -21.89 -13.62 2.83
CA MET A 47 -22.31 -12.33 2.30
C MET A 47 -23.32 -12.59 1.18
N THR A 48 -24.53 -12.08 1.35
CA THR A 48 -25.52 -11.94 0.29
C THR A 48 -25.13 -10.77 -0.61
N ALA A 49 -24.93 -11.03 -1.91
CA ALA A 49 -24.71 -10.05 -2.98
C ALA A 49 -26.01 -9.29 -3.32
N PRO A 50 -25.99 -8.09 -3.96
CA PRO A 50 -24.94 -7.61 -4.86
C PRO A 50 -24.48 -6.16 -4.63
N ASP A 51 -23.16 -5.97 -4.51
CA ASP A 51 -22.48 -4.84 -5.13
C ASP A 51 -21.19 -5.43 -5.67
N MET A 52 -21.28 -5.96 -6.89
CA MET A 52 -20.28 -6.89 -7.40
C MET A 52 -19.00 -6.13 -7.68
N ALA A 53 -18.07 -6.22 -6.74
CA ALA A 53 -16.66 -6.20 -7.07
C ALA A 53 -16.52 -7.08 -8.33
N PRO A 54 -15.97 -6.51 -9.42
CA PRO A 54 -15.94 -7.19 -10.70
C PRO A 54 -15.24 -8.55 -10.59
N PRO A 55 -15.53 -9.51 -11.47
CA PRO A 55 -14.88 -10.81 -11.43
C PRO A 55 -13.40 -10.63 -11.77
N LEU A 56 -12.59 -10.43 -10.74
CA LEU A 56 -11.13 -10.33 -10.82
C LEU A 56 -10.49 -11.72 -11.00
N THR A 57 -11.28 -12.79 -10.81
CA THR A 57 -10.88 -14.16 -11.09
C THR A 57 -10.49 -14.33 -12.56
N GLY A 58 -9.28 -14.84 -12.80
CA GLY A 58 -8.73 -15.03 -14.14
C GLY A 58 -7.96 -13.82 -14.70
N CYS A 59 -7.90 -12.70 -13.98
CA CYS A 59 -6.97 -11.62 -14.30
C CYS A 59 -5.52 -12.04 -14.03
N SER A 60 -4.60 -11.61 -14.88
CA SER A 60 -3.15 -11.72 -14.63
C SER A 60 -2.73 -10.85 -13.44
N ILE A 61 -1.63 -11.20 -12.77
CA ILE A 61 -1.06 -10.39 -11.68
C ILE A 61 -0.84 -8.94 -12.10
N ARG A 62 -0.41 -8.72 -13.34
CA ARG A 62 -0.28 -7.37 -13.89
C ARG A 62 -1.61 -6.62 -13.89
N GLN A 63 -2.68 -7.23 -14.37
CA GLN A 63 -4.02 -6.61 -14.35
C GLN A 63 -4.48 -6.30 -12.93
N LEU A 64 -4.23 -7.23 -11.99
CA LEU A 64 -4.54 -7.02 -10.57
C LEU A 64 -3.74 -5.84 -9.99
N GLN A 65 -2.45 -5.73 -10.32
CA GLN A 65 -1.58 -4.66 -9.84
C GLN A 65 -2.01 -3.28 -10.39
N LEU A 66 -2.35 -3.21 -11.68
CA LEU A 66 -2.88 -1.98 -12.27
C LEU A 66 -4.19 -1.54 -11.60
N TYR A 67 -5.07 -2.51 -11.32
CA TYR A 67 -6.32 -2.22 -10.61
C TYR A 67 -6.07 -1.75 -9.17
N ALA A 68 -5.09 -2.33 -8.48
CA ALA A 68 -4.70 -1.90 -7.15
C ALA A 68 -4.16 -0.45 -7.15
N ALA A 69 -3.36 -0.10 -8.17
CA ALA A 69 -2.86 1.27 -8.36
C ALA A 69 -4.01 2.26 -8.61
N ALA A 70 -4.98 1.90 -9.46
CA ALA A 70 -6.16 2.72 -9.69
C ALA A 70 -7.01 2.90 -8.42
N CYS A 71 -7.19 1.85 -7.62
CA CYS A 71 -7.89 1.95 -6.35
C CYS A 71 -7.18 2.89 -5.37
N LEU A 72 -5.85 2.83 -5.29
CA LEU A 72 -5.05 3.74 -4.46
C LEU A 72 -5.21 5.19 -4.93
N ALA A 73 -5.13 5.43 -6.24
CA ALA A 73 -5.32 6.75 -6.82
C ALA A 73 -6.70 7.35 -6.45
N VAL A 74 -7.78 6.59 -6.65
CA VAL A 74 -9.14 7.02 -6.31
C VAL A 74 -9.29 7.27 -4.81
N TYR A 75 -8.69 6.43 -3.95
CA TYR A 75 -8.72 6.67 -2.51
C TYR A 75 -8.04 7.99 -2.13
N CYS A 76 -6.83 8.23 -2.64
CA CYS A 76 -6.08 9.46 -2.39
C CYS A 76 -6.82 10.70 -2.91
N GLU A 77 -7.38 10.64 -4.12
CA GLU A 77 -8.19 11.71 -4.70
C GLU A 77 -9.41 12.02 -3.81
N ARG A 78 -10.18 11.00 -3.43
CA ARG A 78 -11.42 11.19 -2.64
C ARG A 78 -11.15 11.65 -1.21
N LYS A 79 -9.99 11.34 -0.66
CA LYS A 79 -9.54 11.81 0.66
C LYS A 79 -8.80 13.16 0.59
N GLY A 80 -8.54 13.69 -0.60
CA GLY A 80 -7.79 14.94 -0.78
C GLY A 80 -6.31 14.83 -0.36
N ILE A 81 -5.74 13.62 -0.40
CA ILE A 81 -4.35 13.36 -0.01
C ILE A 81 -3.50 13.40 -1.28
N ALA A 82 -2.86 14.55 -1.54
CA ALA A 82 -1.99 14.76 -2.69
C ALA A 82 -0.54 14.98 -2.23
N HIS A 83 0.38 14.10 -2.65
CA HIS A 83 1.80 14.19 -2.31
C HIS A 83 2.66 13.51 -3.39
N PRO A 84 3.83 14.08 -3.77
CA PRO A 84 4.68 13.50 -4.82
C PRO A 84 5.06 12.03 -4.61
N SER A 85 5.28 11.60 -3.37
CA SER A 85 5.60 10.19 -3.08
C SER A 85 4.44 9.23 -3.37
N ILE A 86 3.20 9.71 -3.32
CA ILE A 86 2.02 8.92 -3.72
C ILE A 86 2.01 8.78 -5.25
N ASP A 87 2.25 9.87 -5.97
CA ASP A 87 2.31 9.86 -7.45
C ASP A 87 3.42 8.93 -7.95
N GLU A 88 4.60 8.99 -7.31
CA GLU A 88 5.72 8.10 -7.60
C GLU A 88 5.38 6.64 -7.34
N LEU A 89 4.71 6.33 -6.22
CA LEU A 89 4.26 4.98 -5.91
C LEU A 89 3.23 4.50 -6.94
N ILE A 90 2.18 5.27 -7.23
CA ILE A 90 1.15 4.89 -8.20
C ILE A 90 1.80 4.61 -9.56
N LYS A 91 2.66 5.51 -10.04
CA LYS A 91 3.39 5.33 -11.29
C LYS A 91 4.26 4.07 -11.28
N HIS A 92 4.89 3.75 -10.16
CA HIS A 92 5.68 2.54 -10.01
C HIS A 92 4.81 1.27 -10.10
N LEU A 93 3.66 1.26 -9.43
CA LEU A 93 2.70 0.14 -9.47
C LEU A 93 2.10 -0.03 -10.87
N GLU A 94 1.78 1.07 -11.57
CA GLU A 94 1.36 1.06 -12.98
C GLU A 94 2.44 0.52 -13.93
N GLY A 95 3.70 0.73 -13.56
CA GLY A 95 4.88 0.24 -14.26
C GLY A 95 5.14 -1.27 -14.12
N TYR A 96 4.22 -2.05 -13.55
CA TYR A 96 4.42 -3.50 -13.38
C TYR A 96 4.74 -4.19 -14.73
N PRO A 97 5.88 -4.91 -14.81
CA PRO A 97 6.39 -5.40 -16.08
C PRO A 97 5.51 -6.54 -16.64
N PRO A 98 5.30 -6.61 -17.96
CA PRO A 98 4.51 -7.68 -18.58
C PRO A 98 5.22 -9.05 -18.54
N LYS A 99 6.55 -9.08 -18.69
CA LYS A 99 7.42 -10.26 -18.57
C LYS A 99 8.84 -9.80 -18.23
N GLY A 100 9.59 -10.61 -17.47
CA GLY A 100 10.96 -10.28 -17.09
C GLY A 100 11.04 -9.09 -16.12
N ASP A 101 12.25 -8.77 -15.66
CA ASP A 101 12.58 -7.57 -14.87
C ASP A 101 11.83 -7.34 -13.56
N LEU A 102 11.07 -8.33 -13.08
CA LEU A 102 10.35 -8.28 -11.81
C LEU A 102 11.24 -7.95 -10.61
N LEU A 103 12.48 -8.46 -10.60
CA LEU A 103 13.46 -8.12 -9.56
C LEU A 103 13.97 -6.68 -9.67
N ALA A 104 14.12 -6.15 -10.89
CA ALA A 104 14.52 -4.76 -11.08
C ALA A 104 13.39 -3.81 -10.67
N TRP A 105 12.15 -4.17 -11.03
CA TRP A 105 10.94 -3.47 -10.57
C TRP A 105 10.83 -3.50 -9.04
N GLU A 106 10.93 -4.66 -8.41
CA GLU A 106 10.86 -4.81 -6.94
C GLU A 106 11.91 -3.94 -6.24
N ARG A 107 13.16 -3.94 -6.72
CA ARG A 107 14.24 -3.10 -6.18
C ARG A 107 13.97 -1.62 -6.35
N ALA A 108 13.42 -1.20 -7.49
CA ALA A 108 13.06 0.20 -7.73
C ALA A 108 11.95 0.65 -6.76
N GLY A 109 10.96 -0.20 -6.51
CA GLY A 109 9.89 0.08 -5.54
C GLY A 109 10.39 0.21 -4.12
N ALA A 110 11.40 -0.58 -3.73
CA ALA A 110 12.04 -0.51 -2.42
C ALA A 110 12.68 0.87 -2.13
N LEU A 111 13.10 1.59 -3.17
CA LEU A 111 13.79 2.88 -3.06
C LEU A 111 12.84 4.07 -3.00
N LEU A 112 11.53 3.86 -3.14
CA LEU A 112 10.54 4.93 -3.07
C LEU A 112 10.39 5.43 -1.64
N ALA A 113 10.12 6.73 -1.50
CA ALA A 113 9.88 7.36 -0.20
C ALA A 113 8.60 6.83 0.49
N LEU A 114 7.61 6.40 -0.30
CA LEU A 114 6.45 5.64 0.14
C LEU A 114 6.46 4.30 -0.57
N ASN A 115 6.75 3.21 0.15
CA ASN A 115 6.98 1.90 -0.45
C ASN A 115 6.10 0.76 0.11
N GLY A 116 5.28 1.02 1.13
CA GLY A 116 4.39 0.02 1.73
C GLY A 116 5.09 -1.15 2.43
N ARG A 117 6.36 -0.98 2.81
CA ARG A 117 7.20 -2.04 3.42
C ARG A 117 7.45 -1.83 4.92
N GLY A 118 6.72 -0.90 5.53
CA GLY A 118 6.85 -0.54 6.94
C GLY A 118 7.93 0.49 7.26
N ASP A 119 8.52 1.11 6.23
CA ASP A 119 9.39 2.27 6.40
C ASP A 119 8.58 3.53 6.79
N ASP A 120 9.25 4.47 7.47
CA ASP A 120 8.63 5.73 7.86
C ASP A 120 8.26 6.57 6.63
N TRP A 121 7.05 7.13 6.64
CA TRP A 121 6.61 8.03 5.58
C TRP A 121 7.29 9.40 5.67
N PRO A 122 7.39 10.15 4.54
CA PRO A 122 7.77 11.55 4.57
C PRO A 122 6.91 12.33 5.58
N GLN A 123 7.53 13.20 6.37
CA GLN A 123 6.81 13.95 7.42
C GLN A 123 5.74 14.87 6.82
N GLU A 124 6.00 15.38 5.63
CA GLU A 124 5.08 16.19 4.84
C GLU A 124 3.84 15.38 4.45
N LEU A 125 4.00 14.10 4.10
CA LEU A 125 2.87 13.19 3.85
C LEU A 125 2.10 12.88 5.14
N VAL A 126 2.80 12.61 6.24
CA VAL A 126 2.17 12.35 7.55
C VAL A 126 1.29 13.52 7.97
N ALA A 127 1.74 14.76 7.74
CA ALA A 127 0.99 15.97 8.08
C ALA A 127 -0.30 16.15 7.26
N LEU A 128 -0.43 15.50 6.10
CA LEU A 128 -1.64 15.53 5.26
C LEU A 128 -2.70 14.52 5.70
N ILE A 129 -2.33 13.53 6.52
CA ILE A 129 -3.19 12.41 6.89
C ILE A 129 -3.77 12.68 8.28
N ALA A 130 -5.10 12.70 8.38
CA ALA A 130 -5.79 12.79 9.66
C ALA A 130 -5.42 11.58 10.56
N PRO A 131 -5.17 11.76 11.87
CA PRO A 131 -4.73 10.67 12.75
C PRO A 131 -5.61 9.41 12.70
N GLU A 132 -6.92 9.58 12.54
CA GLU A 132 -7.90 8.51 12.40
C GLU A 132 -7.82 7.75 11.07
N GLU A 133 -7.25 8.36 10.03
CA GLU A 133 -7.10 7.77 8.69
C GLU A 133 -5.76 7.05 8.52
N VAL A 134 -4.80 7.22 9.43
CA VAL A 134 -3.44 6.64 9.33
C VAL A 134 -3.48 5.13 9.10
N GLU A 135 -4.32 4.39 9.85
CA GLU A 135 -4.43 2.94 9.69
C GLU A 135 -5.04 2.55 8.34
N ALA A 136 -6.03 3.33 7.86
CA ALA A 136 -6.67 3.09 6.57
C ALA A 136 -5.70 3.37 5.42
N PHE A 137 -4.97 4.49 5.48
CA PHE A 137 -3.96 4.87 4.50
C PHE A 137 -2.82 3.85 4.44
N SER A 138 -2.29 3.41 5.58
CA SER A 138 -1.29 2.34 5.62
C SER A 138 -1.83 1.06 4.99
N CYS A 139 -3.05 0.65 5.37
CA CYS A 139 -3.64 -0.59 4.89
C CYS A 139 -3.81 -0.61 3.36
N ILE A 140 -4.26 0.49 2.75
CA ILE A 140 -4.43 0.55 1.30
C ILE A 140 -3.08 0.60 0.57
N VAL A 141 -2.11 1.37 1.07
CA VAL A 141 -0.75 1.43 0.50
C VAL A 141 -0.09 0.05 0.54
N ASP A 142 -0.04 -0.57 1.72
CA ASP A 142 0.57 -1.88 1.91
C ASP A 142 -0.12 -2.93 1.03
N SER A 143 -1.45 -2.93 1.02
CA SER A 143 -2.20 -3.88 0.20
C SER A 143 -1.96 -3.67 -1.30
N ALA A 144 -1.84 -2.42 -1.77
CA ALA A 144 -1.63 -2.12 -3.18
C ALA A 144 -0.24 -2.58 -3.66
N VAL A 145 0.78 -2.45 -2.81
CA VAL A 145 2.14 -2.93 -3.08
C VAL A 145 2.20 -4.46 -3.08
N GLU A 146 1.54 -5.11 -2.13
CA GLU A 146 1.61 -6.55 -1.94
C GLU A 146 0.93 -7.37 -3.06
N VAL A 147 -0.01 -6.79 -3.81
CA VAL A 147 -0.69 -7.47 -4.93
C VAL A 147 0.30 -8.05 -5.94
N GLY A 148 1.31 -7.29 -6.35
CA GLY A 148 2.32 -7.70 -7.33
C GLY A 148 3.55 -8.36 -6.70
N MET A 149 3.70 -8.26 -5.38
CA MET A 149 4.88 -8.75 -4.65
C MET A 149 4.68 -10.12 -3.99
N VAL A 150 3.49 -10.41 -3.46
CA VAL A 150 3.29 -11.57 -2.56
C VAL A 150 3.69 -12.91 -3.18
N ASP A 151 3.54 -13.04 -4.49
CA ASP A 151 3.87 -14.25 -5.25
C ASP A 151 5.08 -14.08 -6.19
N LEU A 152 5.82 -12.97 -6.08
CA LEU A 152 6.92 -12.59 -6.99
C LEU A 152 7.97 -13.68 -7.18
N TYR A 153 8.24 -14.46 -6.12
CA TYR A 153 9.27 -15.50 -6.10
C TYR A 153 8.76 -16.90 -6.51
N GLY A 154 7.74 -16.94 -7.37
CA GLY A 154 7.17 -18.18 -7.89
C GLY A 154 6.02 -18.74 -7.06
N GLY A 155 5.41 -17.91 -6.21
CA GLY A 155 4.13 -18.22 -5.60
C GLY A 155 3.03 -18.31 -6.66
N SER A 156 1.99 -19.08 -6.38
CA SER A 156 0.76 -19.11 -7.17
C SER A 156 -0.38 -19.30 -6.19
N THR A 157 -0.70 -18.23 -5.46
CA THR A 157 -1.66 -18.24 -4.36
C THR A 157 -2.84 -17.33 -4.67
N GLU A 158 -3.88 -17.41 -3.83
CA GLU A 158 -5.02 -16.48 -3.87
C GLU A 158 -4.71 -15.16 -3.14
N MET A 159 -3.47 -14.96 -2.67
CA MET A 159 -3.10 -13.78 -1.87
C MET A 159 -3.24 -12.45 -2.63
N PRO A 160 -2.88 -12.33 -3.93
CA PRO A 160 -3.11 -11.09 -4.68
C PRO A 160 -4.59 -10.67 -4.66
N LEU A 161 -5.50 -11.64 -4.82
CA LEU A 161 -6.94 -11.40 -4.73
C LEU A 161 -7.38 -11.06 -3.31
N ALA A 162 -6.78 -11.67 -2.29
CA ALA A 162 -7.06 -11.32 -0.89
C ALA A 162 -6.66 -9.87 -0.56
N PHE A 163 -5.54 -9.37 -1.08
CA PHE A 163 -5.14 -7.97 -0.92
C PHE A 163 -6.09 -7.01 -1.65
N LEU A 164 -6.49 -7.34 -2.88
CA LEU A 164 -7.53 -6.58 -3.58
C LEU A 164 -8.85 -6.57 -2.80
N GLY A 165 -9.25 -7.70 -2.21
CA GLY A 165 -10.42 -7.76 -1.34
C GLY A 165 -10.34 -6.83 -0.13
N LYS A 166 -9.14 -6.62 0.44
CA LYS A 166 -8.93 -5.62 1.50
C LYS A 166 -9.10 -4.20 0.98
N ILE A 167 -8.51 -3.89 -0.18
CA ILE A 167 -8.60 -2.58 -0.82
C ILE A 167 -10.05 -2.24 -1.13
N THR A 168 -10.76 -3.10 -1.87
CA THR A 168 -12.16 -2.83 -2.25
C THR A 168 -13.07 -2.72 -1.04
N SER A 169 -12.88 -3.57 -0.03
CA SER A 169 -13.59 -3.45 1.24
C SER A 169 -13.34 -2.11 1.93
N LEU A 170 -12.11 -1.59 1.86
CA LEU A 170 -11.74 -0.31 2.44
C LEU A 170 -12.40 0.85 1.68
N LEU A 171 -12.38 0.84 0.35
CA LEU A 171 -13.05 1.84 -0.48
C LEU A 171 -14.57 1.86 -0.19
N HIS A 172 -15.22 0.71 -0.16
CA HIS A 172 -16.65 0.61 0.16
C HIS A 172 -16.99 1.16 1.54
N ARG A 173 -16.20 0.83 2.59
CA ARG A 173 -16.43 1.35 3.94
C ARG A 173 -16.29 2.88 4.03
N ASN A 174 -15.54 3.47 3.09
CA ASN A 174 -15.36 4.91 2.97
C ASN A 174 -16.33 5.57 1.98
N ALA A 175 -17.32 4.81 1.45
CA ALA A 175 -18.23 5.28 0.40
C ALA A 175 -17.50 5.85 -0.83
N ILE A 176 -16.38 5.22 -1.19
CA ILE A 176 -15.59 5.53 -2.37
C ILE A 176 -15.95 4.53 -3.46
N GLU A 177 -16.35 5.05 -4.62
CA GLU A 177 -16.66 4.24 -5.80
C GLU A 177 -15.41 3.52 -6.29
N LEU A 178 -15.57 2.27 -6.74
CA LEU A 178 -14.47 1.49 -7.30
C LEU A 178 -14.18 1.96 -8.73
N PRO A 179 -12.90 1.98 -9.15
CA PRO A 179 -12.56 2.19 -10.55
C PRO A 179 -13.05 1.01 -11.41
N ASP A 180 -13.09 1.22 -12.72
CA ASP A 180 -13.43 0.15 -13.67
C ASP A 180 -12.44 -1.02 -13.56
N PRO A 181 -12.92 -2.28 -13.61
CA PRO A 181 -12.04 -3.43 -13.60
C PRO A 181 -11.14 -3.51 -14.83
N PRO A 182 -10.02 -4.26 -14.71
CA PRO A 182 -9.24 -4.65 -15.87
C PRO A 182 -10.11 -5.33 -16.93
N GLY A 183 -10.14 -4.76 -18.14
CA GLY A 183 -10.87 -5.32 -19.29
C GLY A 183 -12.29 -4.78 -19.51
N ALA A 184 -12.81 -3.86 -18.67
CA ALA A 184 -14.12 -3.22 -18.90
C ALA A 184 -14.18 -2.36 -20.17
N THR A 185 -13.04 -1.88 -20.68
CA THR A 185 -12.98 -0.96 -21.84
C THR A 185 -13.39 -1.60 -23.18
N ALA A 186 -13.75 -2.89 -23.23
CA ALA A 186 -14.14 -3.58 -24.46
C ALA A 186 -15.63 -3.46 -24.83
N LEU A 187 -16.46 -2.79 -24.03
CA LEU A 187 -17.90 -2.62 -24.30
C LEU A 187 -18.29 -1.13 -24.40
N GLN A 188 -17.69 -0.39 -25.32
CA GLN A 188 -18.39 0.75 -25.91
C GLN A 188 -19.21 0.23 -27.10
N PRO A 189 -20.55 0.44 -27.15
CA PRO A 189 -21.27 0.18 -28.37
C PRO A 189 -20.73 1.15 -29.43
N ALA A 190 -20.20 0.60 -30.52
CA ALA A 190 -19.92 1.36 -31.72
C ALA A 190 -21.20 2.13 -32.07
N THR A 191 -21.18 3.45 -31.85
CA THR A 191 -22.19 4.33 -32.41
C THR A 191 -21.93 4.31 -33.91
N THR A 192 -22.63 3.41 -34.60
CA THR A 192 -22.73 3.41 -36.05
C THR A 192 -23.30 4.76 -36.46
N GLN A 193 -22.41 5.70 -36.79
CA GLN A 193 -22.76 6.87 -37.57
C GLN A 193 -23.28 6.34 -38.91
N VAL A 194 -24.60 6.37 -39.06
CA VAL A 194 -25.27 6.19 -40.35
C VAL A 194 -24.86 7.36 -41.24
N PRO A 195 -24.19 7.14 -42.39
CA PRO A 195 -23.91 8.24 -43.30
C PRO A 195 -25.22 8.75 -43.89
N LEU A 196 -25.52 10.02 -43.64
CA LEU A 196 -26.60 10.74 -44.30
C LEU A 196 -26.23 10.88 -45.79
N LEU A 197 -26.95 10.18 -46.68
CA LEU A 197 -26.80 10.38 -48.12
C LEU A 197 -27.29 11.79 -48.49
N PRO A 198 -26.59 12.54 -49.38
CA PRO A 198 -27.09 13.81 -49.87
C PRO A 198 -28.27 13.57 -50.83
N SER A 199 -29.40 14.20 -50.49
CA SER A 199 -30.57 14.34 -51.34
C SER A 199 -30.18 15.03 -52.64
N GLN A 200 -30.26 14.32 -53.77
CA GLN A 200 -30.15 14.95 -55.09
C GLN A 200 -31.52 15.51 -55.48
N ALA A 201 -31.49 16.73 -56.00
CA ALA A 201 -32.61 17.50 -56.53
C ALA A 201 -33.07 16.98 -57.89
#